data_AF-A0A960K4T4-F1
#
_entry.id   AF-A0A960K4T4-F1
#
_cell.length_a   1.000
_cell.length_b   1.000
_cell.length_c   1.000
_cell.angle_alpha   90.00
_cell.angle_beta   90.00
_cell.angle_gamma   90.00
#
_symmetry.space_group_name_H-M   'P 1'
#
loop_
_entity.id
_entity.type
_entity.pdbx_description
1 polymer ?
#
loop_
_entity_poly.entity_id
_entity_poly.type
_entity_poly.pdbx_seq_one_letter_code
_entity_poly.pdbx_strand_id
1 'polypeptide(L)'
;METRYVLSSVTRIAPFADQAFEVAPLSRGEWALGDYVAGEVIESRGPLASVELVTGRHAEVHEGDVLVGAWGRRAATLEAVGSFEEVEEDGVFHALTRAGLFGKATSISLLLPPMMRLRYLGHLWSEGAKRNMEDYVREPPDRQLSAPVILLIGTSMSSGKTTAAKVIVRLLKQGGRRVVGVKLTGAGRYRD
;
A
#
# COMPACT_ATOMS: atom_id res chain seq x y z
N MET A 1 -14.66 3.00 26.05
CA MET A 1 -14.76 3.45 24.64
C MET A 1 -14.05 2.41 23.81
N GLU A 2 -14.75 1.74 22.90
CA GLU A 2 -14.10 0.84 21.94
C GLU A 2 -13.27 1.68 20.97
N THR A 3 -12.00 1.32 20.81
CA THR A 3 -11.12 1.96 19.82
C THR A 3 -11.67 1.67 18.43
N ARG A 4 -12.03 2.72 17.70
CA ARG A 4 -12.52 2.58 16.32
C ARG A 4 -11.35 2.59 15.36
N TYR A 5 -11.15 1.47 14.66
CA TYR A 5 -10.12 1.33 13.63
C TYR A 5 -10.60 1.83 12.27
N VAL A 6 -9.76 2.60 11.58
CA VAL A 6 -9.97 3.04 10.20
C VAL A 6 -9.21 2.10 9.26
N LEU A 7 -9.96 1.25 8.58
CA LEU A 7 -9.42 0.25 7.65
C LEU A 7 -9.09 0.89 6.29
N SER A 8 -7.81 0.96 5.96
CA SER A 8 -7.33 1.50 4.69
C SER A 8 -7.47 0.51 3.53
N SER A 9 -7.35 1.01 2.29
CA SER A 9 -7.57 0.24 1.06
C SER A 9 -6.69 -1.01 0.93
N VAL A 10 -5.46 -1.02 1.48
CA VAL A 10 -4.58 -2.20 1.47
C VAL A 10 -5.13 -3.37 2.30
N THR A 11 -6.06 -3.10 3.23
CA THR A 11 -6.70 -4.14 4.06
C THR A 11 -7.86 -4.85 3.37
N ARG A 12 -8.27 -4.42 2.16
CA ARG A 12 -9.48 -4.91 1.47
C ARG A 12 -9.51 -6.41 1.13
N ILE A 13 -8.36 -7.06 1.13
CA ILE A 13 -8.25 -8.51 0.85
C ILE A 13 -8.44 -9.36 2.11
N ALA A 14 -8.38 -8.73 3.28
CA ALA A 14 -8.56 -9.37 4.57
C ALA A 14 -9.95 -9.05 5.15
N PRO A 15 -10.56 -9.95 5.93
CA PRO A 15 -11.93 -9.82 6.43
C PRO A 15 -12.03 -8.94 7.70
N PHE A 16 -11.11 -8.02 7.95
CA PHE A 16 -11.08 -7.22 9.19
C PHE A 16 -12.27 -6.28 9.38
N ALA A 17 -13.06 -6.04 8.32
CA ALA A 17 -14.32 -5.30 8.44
C ALA A 17 -15.43 -6.13 9.11
N ASP A 18 -15.36 -7.45 8.98
CA ASP A 18 -16.42 -8.39 9.38
C ASP A 18 -15.95 -9.38 10.46
N GLN A 19 -14.65 -9.46 10.73
CA GLN A 19 -14.04 -10.37 11.70
C GLN A 19 -13.24 -9.61 12.77
N ALA A 20 -13.31 -10.12 13.99
CA ALA A 20 -12.54 -9.59 15.11
C ALA A 20 -11.04 -9.81 14.90
N PHE A 21 -10.27 -8.82 15.33
CA PHE A 21 -8.83 -8.87 15.38
C PHE A 21 -8.36 -8.16 16.65
N GLU A 22 -7.13 -8.47 17.06
CA GLU A 22 -6.44 -7.83 18.16
C GLU A 22 -5.26 -7.04 17.62
N VAL A 23 -4.81 -6.05 18.39
CA VAL A 23 -3.59 -5.29 18.10
C VAL A 23 -2.61 -5.52 19.25
N ALA A 24 -1.45 -6.11 18.94
CA ALA A 24 -0.41 -6.34 19.93
C ALA A 24 0.97 -5.94 19.37
N PRO A 25 1.80 -5.26 20.18
CA PRO A 25 3.14 -4.86 19.78
C PRO A 25 4.05 -6.08 19.63
N LEU A 26 4.86 -6.05 18.57
CA LEU A 26 5.96 -6.97 18.31
C LEU A 26 7.29 -6.24 18.24
N SER A 27 8.37 -6.96 18.54
CA SER A 27 9.73 -6.45 18.40
C SER A 27 10.07 -6.22 16.92
N ARG A 28 10.88 -5.21 16.60
CA ARG A 28 11.23 -4.86 15.21
C ARG A 28 11.86 -6.01 14.43
N GLY A 29 12.55 -6.94 15.11
CA GLY A 29 13.14 -8.12 14.49
C GLY A 29 12.11 -9.14 13.96
N GLU A 30 10.84 -9.02 14.37
CA GLU A 30 9.74 -9.90 13.97
C GLU A 30 8.82 -9.27 12.91
N TRP A 31 9.08 -8.02 12.54
CA TRP A 31 8.31 -7.31 11.53
C TRP A 31 8.66 -7.85 10.14
N ALA A 32 7.64 -8.02 9.30
CA ALA A 32 7.80 -8.47 7.93
C ALA A 32 7.07 -7.54 6.95
N LEU A 33 7.53 -7.55 5.70
CA LEU A 33 6.84 -6.87 4.62
C LEU A 33 5.42 -7.42 4.48
N GLY A 34 4.44 -6.54 4.30
CA GLY A 34 3.03 -6.94 4.16
C GLY A 34 2.34 -7.26 5.49
N ASP A 35 3.01 -7.16 6.63
CA ASP A 35 2.34 -7.31 7.91
C ASP A 35 1.27 -6.22 8.08
N TYR A 36 0.09 -6.63 8.52
CA TYR A 36 -0.95 -5.68 8.89
C TYR A 36 -0.62 -5.05 10.23
N VAL A 37 -0.64 -3.72 10.30
CA VAL A 37 -0.32 -2.96 11.51
C VAL A 37 -1.29 -1.83 11.76
N ALA A 38 -1.43 -1.49 13.03
CA ALA A 38 -2.19 -0.33 13.49
C ALA A 38 -1.25 0.79 13.96
N GLY A 39 -1.60 2.02 13.61
CA GLY A 39 -0.93 3.21 14.08
C GLY A 39 -1.92 4.31 14.45
N GLU A 40 -1.62 5.01 15.55
CA GLU A 40 -2.36 6.21 15.94
C GLU A 40 -1.84 7.41 15.15
N VAL A 41 -2.74 8.19 14.56
CA VAL A 41 -2.40 9.43 13.87
C VAL A 41 -1.92 10.45 14.89
N ILE A 42 -0.67 10.90 14.75
CA ILE A 42 -0.07 11.93 15.63
C ILE A 42 0.09 13.27 14.94
N GLU A 43 0.05 13.29 13.61
CA GLU A 43 0.08 14.51 12.81
C GLU A 43 -0.59 14.25 11.46
N SER A 44 -1.65 15.00 11.16
CA SER A 44 -2.42 14.93 9.92
C SER A 44 -2.80 16.34 9.49
N ARG A 45 -2.12 16.89 8.47
CA ARG A 45 -2.33 18.28 8.01
C ARG A 45 -2.36 18.37 6.50
N GLY A 46 -3.19 19.30 6.00
CA GLY A 46 -3.25 19.65 4.59
C GLY A 46 -3.94 18.61 3.70
N PRO A 47 -3.80 18.71 2.37
CA PRO A 47 -4.56 17.90 1.39
C PRO A 47 -4.33 16.38 1.50
N LEU A 48 -3.30 15.94 2.22
CA LEU A 48 -2.95 14.53 2.45
C LEU A 48 -3.50 13.96 3.77
N ALA A 49 -4.29 14.74 4.53
CA ALA A 49 -4.94 14.35 5.77
C ALA A 49 -6.12 13.37 5.58
N SER A 50 -6.00 12.42 4.64
CA SER A 50 -7.07 11.50 4.31
C SER A 50 -6.57 10.20 3.71
N VAL A 51 -7.26 9.12 4.07
CA VAL A 51 -6.99 7.75 3.66
C VAL A 51 -8.10 7.24 2.72
N GLU A 52 -7.74 6.41 1.75
CA GLU A 52 -8.71 5.63 0.97
C GLU A 52 -9.07 4.40 1.79
N LEU A 53 -10.36 4.25 2.09
CA LEU A 53 -10.91 3.13 2.84
C LEU A 53 -11.01 1.87 1.98
N VAL A 54 -11.28 0.72 2.61
CA VAL A 54 -11.60 -0.55 1.93
C VAL A 54 -12.76 -0.44 0.93
N THR A 55 -13.63 0.56 1.08
CA THR A 55 -14.74 0.83 0.16
C THR A 55 -14.35 1.70 -1.06
N GLY A 56 -13.08 2.11 -1.16
CA GLY A 56 -12.62 3.08 -2.15
C GLY A 56 -12.98 4.54 -1.82
N ARG A 57 -13.83 4.78 -0.81
CA ARG A 57 -14.14 6.13 -0.33
C ARG A 57 -12.91 6.77 0.32
N HIS A 58 -12.78 8.07 0.14
CA HIS A 58 -11.80 8.86 0.86
C HIS A 58 -12.39 9.39 2.16
N ALA A 59 -11.70 9.15 3.27
CA ALA A 59 -12.07 9.67 4.58
C ALA A 59 -10.95 10.57 5.12
N GLU A 60 -11.33 11.72 5.65
CA GLU A 60 -10.44 12.55 6.45
C GLU A 60 -10.15 11.87 7.78
N VAL A 61 -8.92 12.04 8.28
CA VAL A 61 -8.47 11.46 9.54
C VAL A 61 -7.79 12.53 10.39
N HIS A 62 -8.03 12.45 11.68
CA HIS A 62 -7.61 13.43 12.68
C HIS A 62 -6.61 12.80 13.64
N GLU A 63 -5.90 13.65 14.38
CA GLU A 63 -5.01 13.20 15.45
C GLU A 63 -5.81 12.38 16.48
N GLY A 64 -5.25 11.24 16.91
CA GLY A 64 -5.92 10.24 17.77
C GLY A 64 -6.70 9.15 17.03
N ASP A 65 -7.01 9.31 15.73
CA ASP A 65 -7.60 8.22 14.95
C ASP A 65 -6.60 7.07 14.80
N VAL A 66 -7.08 5.81 14.83
CA VAL A 66 -6.23 4.64 14.64
C VAL A 66 -6.42 4.06 13.25
N LEU A 67 -5.37 4.13 12.42
CA LEU A 67 -5.39 3.57 11.07
C LEU A 67 -4.83 2.16 11.06
N VAL A 68 -5.46 1.29 10.27
CA VAL A 68 -4.91 -0.02 9.93
C VAL A 68 -4.45 0.00 8.49
N GLY A 69 -3.22 -0.43 8.27
CA GLY A 69 -2.57 -0.54 6.97
C GLY A 69 -1.58 -1.69 6.97
N ALA A 70 -0.61 -1.65 6.05
CA ALA A 70 0.38 -2.71 5.92
C ALA A 70 1.79 -2.14 5.84
N TRP A 71 2.76 -2.84 6.44
CA TRP A 71 4.17 -2.53 6.25
C TRP A 71 4.58 -2.68 4.80
N GLY A 72 5.35 -1.71 4.32
CA GLY A 72 5.65 -1.58 2.90
C GLY A 72 7.02 -1.00 2.60
N ARG A 73 7.46 -1.23 1.36
CA ARG A 73 8.55 -0.49 0.73
C ARG A 73 7.99 0.34 -0.40
N ARG A 74 8.35 1.62 -0.47
CA ARG A 74 7.95 2.53 -1.53
C ARG A 74 9.18 3.15 -2.17
N ALA A 75 9.30 2.99 -3.49
CA ALA A 75 10.36 3.58 -4.31
C ALA A 75 9.77 4.54 -5.35
N ALA A 76 9.06 5.58 -4.89
CA ALA A 76 8.44 6.56 -5.77
C ALA A 76 9.26 7.85 -5.82
N THR A 77 10.26 7.91 -6.71
CA THR A 77 11.28 8.99 -6.76
C THR A 77 10.75 10.39 -7.01
N LEU A 78 9.58 10.53 -7.65
CA LEU A 78 8.92 11.84 -7.84
C LEU A 78 7.93 12.19 -6.72
N GLU A 79 7.72 11.27 -5.78
CA GLU A 79 6.83 11.40 -4.64
C GLU A 79 7.60 11.12 -3.34
N ALA A 80 7.46 9.91 -2.81
CA ALA A 80 7.97 9.48 -1.52
C ALA A 80 8.73 8.17 -1.65
N VAL A 81 9.93 8.12 -1.07
CA VAL A 81 10.68 6.89 -0.84
C VAL A 81 10.71 6.59 0.64
N GLY A 82 10.48 5.34 1.01
CA GLY A 82 10.44 4.93 2.40
C GLY A 82 10.24 3.44 2.58
N SER A 83 10.51 2.96 3.79
CA SER A 83 10.47 1.55 4.14
C SER A 83 10.06 1.34 5.58
N PHE A 84 9.44 0.21 5.91
CA PHE A 84 9.15 -0.14 7.30
C PHE A 84 10.42 -0.47 8.11
N GLU A 85 11.48 -0.92 7.44
CA GLU A 85 12.78 -1.23 8.05
C GLU A 85 13.50 0.01 8.58
N GLU A 86 13.14 1.19 8.06
CA GLU A 86 13.71 2.49 8.42
C GLU A 86 12.98 3.10 9.64
N VAL A 87 12.01 2.38 10.22
CA VAL A 87 11.31 2.83 11.43
C VAL A 87 12.22 2.65 12.64
N GLU A 88 12.44 3.77 13.34
CA GLU A 88 13.32 3.87 14.49
C GLU A 88 12.63 3.40 15.79
N GLU A 89 13.34 3.47 16.91
CA GLU A 89 12.83 3.05 18.23
C GLU A 89 11.68 3.91 18.73
N ASP A 90 11.52 5.12 18.20
CA ASP A 90 10.38 6.00 18.50
C ASP A 90 9.04 5.46 17.97
N GLY A 91 9.07 4.45 17.08
CA GLY A 91 7.91 3.85 16.47
C GLY A 91 7.14 4.81 15.57
N VAL A 92 7.73 5.93 15.15
CA VAL A 92 7.07 6.93 14.30
C VAL A 92 7.32 6.63 12.83
N PHE A 93 6.24 6.49 12.09
CA PHE A 93 6.25 6.20 10.66
C PHE A 93 5.26 7.08 9.90
N HIS A 94 5.18 6.90 8.59
CA HIS A 94 4.33 7.67 7.70
C HIS A 94 3.35 6.78 6.95
N ALA A 95 2.19 7.35 6.61
CA ALA A 95 1.37 6.82 5.52
C ALA A 95 2.04 7.16 4.18
N LEU A 96 2.95 6.29 3.73
CA LEU A 96 3.67 6.45 2.46
C LEU A 96 2.72 6.53 1.28
N THR A 97 1.54 5.91 1.37
CA THR A 97 0.44 6.13 0.42
C THR A 97 -0.85 6.34 1.19
N ARG A 98 -1.78 7.06 0.56
CA ARG A 98 -3.16 7.16 1.06
C ARG A 98 -3.92 5.81 1.02
N ALA A 99 -3.33 4.73 0.49
CA ALA A 99 -3.93 3.40 0.54
C ALA A 99 -3.68 2.69 1.87
N GLY A 100 -2.82 3.24 2.73
CA GLY A 100 -2.36 2.59 3.97
C GLY A 100 -1.08 1.77 3.81
N LEU A 101 -0.25 2.08 2.80
CA LEU A 101 1.12 1.56 2.78
C LEU A 101 1.95 2.35 3.79
N PHE A 102 2.52 1.67 4.77
CA PHE A 102 3.20 2.28 5.91
C PHE A 102 4.71 2.03 5.91
N GLY A 103 5.46 3.02 6.41
CA GLY A 103 6.90 2.97 6.60
C GLY A 103 7.48 4.34 6.92
N LYS A 104 8.76 4.42 7.29
CA LYS A 104 9.45 5.71 7.47
C LYS A 104 9.86 6.25 6.10
N ALA A 105 9.46 7.49 5.80
CA ALA A 105 9.92 8.18 4.61
C ALA A 105 11.39 8.59 4.79
N THR A 106 12.24 8.22 3.84
CA THR A 106 13.67 8.56 3.80
C THR A 106 14.00 9.61 2.73
N SER A 107 13.11 9.78 1.75
CA SER A 107 13.18 10.86 0.76
C SER A 107 11.78 11.33 0.40
N ILE A 108 11.56 12.65 0.44
CA ILE A 108 10.28 13.28 0.15
C ILE A 108 10.51 14.36 -0.91
N SER A 109 9.76 14.28 -2.01
CA SER A 109 9.74 15.32 -3.04
C SER A 109 9.24 16.65 -2.46
N LEU A 110 9.91 17.76 -2.79
CA LEU A 110 9.50 19.12 -2.40
C LEU A 110 8.11 19.51 -2.92
N LEU A 111 7.57 18.77 -3.89
CA LEU A 111 6.25 18.99 -4.46
C LEU A 111 5.12 18.34 -3.64
N LEU A 112 5.46 17.50 -2.65
CA LEU A 112 4.48 16.85 -1.80
C LEU A 112 4.17 17.70 -0.55
N PRO A 113 2.88 17.81 -0.16
CA PRO A 113 2.52 18.25 1.17
C PRO A 113 3.14 17.34 2.26
N PRO A 114 3.20 17.81 3.51
CA PRO A 114 3.63 16.99 4.64
C PRO A 114 2.89 15.66 4.69
N MET A 115 3.62 14.57 4.92
CA MET A 115 3.02 13.25 5.05
C MET A 115 2.42 13.08 6.44
N MET A 116 1.29 12.38 6.48
CA MET A 116 0.67 11.97 7.74
C MET A 116 1.63 11.08 8.52
N ARG A 117 1.83 11.42 9.80
CA ARG A 117 2.67 10.67 10.73
C ARG A 117 1.81 9.88 11.69
N LEU A 118 2.27 8.66 11.96
CA LEU A 118 1.61 7.73 12.85
C LEU A 118 2.60 7.20 13.89
N ARG A 119 2.10 6.86 15.07
CA ARG A 119 2.83 6.11 16.09
C ARG A 119 2.36 4.66 16.09
N TYR A 120 3.32 3.75 16.05
CA TYR A 120 3.08 2.32 16.07
C TYR A 120 2.37 1.87 17.34
N LEU A 121 1.28 1.12 17.17
CA LEU A 121 0.53 0.50 18.28
C LEU A 121 0.75 -1.02 18.31
N GLY A 122 0.86 -1.67 17.15
CA GLY A 122 1.04 -3.11 17.08
C GLY A 122 0.71 -3.71 15.72
N HIS A 123 0.92 -5.02 15.64
CA HIS A 123 0.50 -5.84 14.51
C HIS A 123 -0.93 -6.33 14.72
N LEU A 124 -1.63 -6.61 13.63
CA LEU A 124 -2.94 -7.25 13.69
C LEU A 124 -2.77 -8.75 13.92
N TRP A 125 -3.55 -9.26 14.86
CA TRP A 125 -3.67 -10.67 15.19
C TRP A 125 -5.09 -11.12 14.97
N SER A 126 -5.27 -12.30 14.40
CA SER A 126 -6.58 -12.95 14.31
C SER A 126 -6.36 -14.44 14.53
N GLU A 127 -7.29 -15.12 15.19
CA GLU A 127 -7.20 -16.56 15.50
C GLU A 127 -5.83 -16.98 16.10
N GLY A 128 -5.26 -16.14 16.97
CA GLY A 128 -3.99 -16.42 17.65
C GLY A 128 -2.72 -16.28 16.79
N ALA A 129 -2.83 -15.78 15.55
CA ALA A 129 -1.68 -15.56 14.67
C ALA A 129 -1.60 -14.14 14.14
N LYS A 130 -0.36 -13.63 14.00
CA LYS A 130 -0.04 -12.38 13.31
C LYS A 130 -0.53 -12.47 11.87
N ARG A 131 -1.12 -11.40 11.36
CA ARG A 131 -1.69 -11.36 10.01
C ARG A 131 -0.83 -10.57 9.03
N ASN A 132 -0.58 -11.20 7.89
CA ASN A 132 0.15 -10.66 6.77
C ASN A 132 -0.76 -10.64 5.53
N MET A 133 -0.50 -9.74 4.59
CA MET A 133 -1.20 -9.69 3.31
C MET A 133 -1.15 -11.03 2.56
N GLU A 134 -0.04 -11.78 2.64
CA GLU A 134 0.14 -13.08 1.98
C GLU A 134 -0.85 -14.14 2.46
N ASP A 135 -1.34 -14.06 3.70
CA ASP A 135 -2.33 -14.99 4.27
C ASP A 135 -3.66 -14.98 3.51
N TYR A 136 -3.93 -13.91 2.76
CA TYR A 136 -5.21 -13.67 2.08
C TYR A 136 -5.09 -13.71 0.55
N VAL A 137 -3.92 -14.03 0.02
CA VAL A 137 -3.71 -14.19 -1.43
C VAL A 137 -3.89 -15.65 -1.80
N ARG A 138 -4.71 -15.91 -2.83
CA ARG A 138 -4.85 -17.26 -3.38
C ARG A 138 -3.73 -17.53 -4.37
N GLU A 139 -3.09 -18.69 -4.25
CA GLU A 139 -2.17 -19.17 -5.27
C GLU A 139 -2.91 -19.33 -6.60
N PRO A 140 -2.47 -18.63 -7.66
CA PRO A 140 -3.05 -18.84 -8.98
C PRO A 140 -2.63 -20.22 -9.51
N PRO A 141 -3.51 -20.92 -10.24
CA PRO A 141 -3.13 -22.19 -10.86
C PRO A 141 -2.03 -21.96 -11.89
N ASP A 142 -1.06 -22.88 -11.95
CA ASP A 142 -0.05 -22.87 -13.00
C ASP A 142 -0.72 -23.04 -14.37
N ARG A 143 -0.39 -22.15 -15.30
CA ARG A 143 -0.96 -22.12 -16.65
C ARG A 143 0.10 -21.69 -17.64
N GLN A 144 0.24 -22.50 -18.69
CA GLN A 144 1.05 -22.13 -19.83
C GLN A 144 0.43 -20.93 -20.54
N LEU A 145 1.24 -19.91 -20.79
CA LEU A 145 0.83 -18.72 -21.51
C LEU A 145 0.56 -19.08 -22.98
N SER A 146 -0.67 -18.86 -23.43
CA SER A 146 -1.10 -19.14 -24.81
C SER A 146 -0.87 -17.98 -25.79
N ALA A 147 -0.36 -16.85 -25.30
CA ALA A 147 -0.11 -15.64 -26.07
C ALA A 147 1.28 -15.08 -25.76
N PRO A 148 1.96 -14.45 -26.73
CA PRO A 148 3.22 -13.75 -26.48
C PRO A 148 3.04 -12.65 -25.42
N VAL A 149 4.00 -12.56 -24.50
CA VAL A 149 4.02 -11.55 -23.43
C VAL A 149 5.12 -10.53 -23.70
N ILE A 150 4.76 -9.25 -23.62
CA ILE A 150 5.69 -8.13 -23.68
C ILE A 150 5.74 -7.47 -22.30
N LEU A 151 6.84 -7.64 -21.59
CA LEU A 151 7.05 -7.02 -20.28
C LEU A 151 7.75 -5.66 -20.44
N LEU A 152 7.14 -4.61 -19.93
CA LEU A 152 7.69 -3.24 -19.98
C LEU A 152 8.26 -2.84 -18.62
N ILE A 153 9.59 -2.86 -18.53
CA ILE A 153 10.36 -2.45 -17.36
C ILE A 153 10.96 -1.06 -17.63
N GLY A 154 11.23 -0.29 -16.57
CA GLY A 154 11.89 1.00 -16.69
C GLY A 154 12.63 1.34 -15.41
N THR A 155 13.71 2.10 -15.55
CA THR A 155 14.66 2.42 -14.47
C THR A 155 14.11 3.33 -13.38
N SER A 156 13.04 4.07 -13.65
CA SER A 156 12.42 5.00 -12.69
C SER A 156 10.93 5.23 -12.99
N MET A 157 10.25 5.98 -12.12
CA MET A 157 8.96 6.60 -12.44
C MET A 157 9.09 7.51 -13.67
N SER A 158 7.98 7.68 -14.40
CA SER A 158 7.93 8.57 -15.58
C SER A 158 8.95 8.26 -16.69
N SER A 159 9.58 7.09 -16.69
CA SER A 159 10.55 6.64 -17.70
C SER A 159 9.95 6.28 -19.08
N GLY A 160 8.71 6.70 -19.37
CA GLY A 160 8.05 6.43 -20.65
C GLY A 160 7.33 5.08 -20.78
N LYS A 161 7.30 4.21 -19.75
CA LYS A 161 6.65 2.87 -19.80
C LYS A 161 5.22 2.91 -20.35
N THR A 162 4.37 3.76 -19.80
CA THR A 162 2.96 3.88 -20.21
C THR A 162 2.81 4.44 -21.63
N THR A 163 3.71 5.34 -22.04
CA THR A 163 3.74 5.87 -23.41
C THR A 163 4.14 4.79 -24.40
N ALA A 164 5.20 4.04 -24.11
CA ALA A 164 5.63 2.89 -24.91
C ALA A 164 4.52 1.84 -25.01
N ALA A 165 3.86 1.50 -23.88
CA ALA A 165 2.73 0.59 -23.85
C ALA A 165 1.61 1.04 -24.79
N LYS A 166 1.23 2.32 -24.74
CA LYS A 166 0.20 2.89 -25.63
C LYS A 166 0.57 2.76 -27.11
N VAL A 167 1.82 3.04 -27.48
CA VAL A 167 2.30 2.90 -28.87
C VAL A 167 2.29 1.44 -29.31
N ILE A 168 2.84 0.53 -28.51
CA ILE A 168 2.88 -0.91 -28.81
C ILE A 168 1.47 -1.47 -28.99
N VAL A 169 0.55 -1.17 -28.05
CA VAL A 169 -0.85 -1.61 -28.12
C VAL A 169 -1.53 -1.07 -29.39
N ARG A 170 -1.29 0.20 -29.75
CA ARG A 170 -1.85 0.81 -30.96
C ARG A 170 -1.36 0.10 -32.23
N LEU A 171 -0.05 -0.12 -32.35
CA LEU A 171 0.54 -0.76 -33.53
C LEU A 171 0.09 -2.23 -33.67
N LEU A 172 0.05 -2.99 -32.58
CA LEU A 172 -0.43 -4.37 -32.60
C LEU A 172 -1.91 -4.46 -33.01
N LYS A 173 -2.75 -3.55 -32.51
CA LYS A 173 -4.16 -3.47 -32.92
C LYS A 173 -4.32 -3.09 -34.39
N GLN A 174 -3.54 -2.13 -34.88
CA GLN A 174 -3.53 -1.75 -36.31
C GLN A 174 -3.08 -2.92 -37.20
N GLY A 175 -2.20 -3.78 -36.70
CA GLY A 175 -1.81 -5.05 -37.34
C GLY A 175 -2.81 -6.20 -37.16
N GLY A 176 -4.05 -5.94 -36.73
CA GLY A 176 -5.11 -6.95 -36.60
C GLY A 176 -4.97 -7.90 -35.40
N ARG A 177 -4.10 -7.61 -34.43
CA ARG A 177 -3.92 -8.46 -33.24
C ARG A 177 -4.91 -8.10 -32.14
N ARG A 178 -5.36 -9.11 -31.39
CA ARG A 178 -6.05 -8.92 -30.10
C ARG A 178 -5.01 -8.70 -29.02
N VAL A 179 -5.17 -7.64 -28.23
CA VAL A 179 -4.22 -7.23 -27.20
C VAL A 179 -4.93 -7.07 -25.87
N VAL A 180 -4.36 -7.69 -24.83
CA VAL A 180 -4.75 -7.50 -23.42
C VAL A 180 -3.63 -6.73 -22.74
N GLY A 181 -3.97 -5.65 -22.04
CA GLY A 181 -3.04 -4.87 -21.24
C GLY A 181 -3.29 -5.12 -19.75
N VAL A 182 -2.22 -5.33 -18.99
CA VAL A 182 -2.29 -5.55 -17.53
C VAL A 182 -1.28 -4.64 -16.85
N LYS A 183 -1.68 -4.06 -15.70
CA LYS A 183 -0.81 -3.28 -14.81
C LYS A 183 -0.52 -4.13 -13.58
N LEU A 184 0.72 -4.59 -13.43
CA LEU A 184 1.12 -5.50 -12.34
C LEU A 184 1.67 -4.80 -11.10
N THR A 185 1.73 -3.47 -11.11
CA THR A 185 2.34 -2.66 -10.06
C THR A 185 1.33 -1.62 -9.59
N GLY A 186 1.11 -1.53 -8.28
CA GLY A 186 0.31 -0.49 -7.64
C GLY A 186 0.75 -0.33 -6.19
N ALA A 187 0.22 0.69 -5.52
CA ALA A 187 0.50 0.98 -4.12
C ALA A 187 -0.75 0.77 -3.24
N GLY A 188 -1.66 -0.09 -3.73
CA GLY A 188 -2.84 -0.54 -3.02
C GLY A 188 -4.09 0.31 -3.21
N ARG A 189 -4.10 1.32 -4.07
CA ARG A 189 -5.27 2.16 -4.34
C ARG A 189 -6.22 1.47 -5.32
N TYR A 190 -7.52 1.78 -5.26
CA TYR A 190 -8.52 1.28 -6.23
C TYR A 190 -8.28 1.77 -7.67
N ARG A 191 -7.58 2.89 -7.85
CA ARG A 191 -7.28 3.47 -9.16
C ARG A 191 -6.02 2.91 -9.82
N ASP A 192 -5.22 2.13 -9.09
CA ASP A 192 -3.96 1.57 -9.57
C ASP A 192 -4.21 0.40 -10.52
#